data_AF-A0A060RMH2-F1
#
_entry.id   AF-A0A060RMH2-F1
#
_cell.length_a   1.000
_cell.length_b   1.000
_cell.length_c   1.000
_cell.angle_alpha   90.00
_cell.angle_beta   90.00
_cell.angle_gamma   90.00
#
_symmetry.space_group_name_H-M   'P 1'
#
loop_
_entity.id
_entity.type
_entity.pdbx_description
1 polymer ?
#
loop_
_entity_poly.entity_id
_entity_poly.type
_entity_poly.pdbx_seq_one_letter_code
_entity_poly.pdbx_strand_id
1 'polypeptide(L)'
;MKLHYPKILLICLPLNILLTSSSNGNNNNNNNESHITPHHTQTNRSLCESDIESSIYDNDAEMKSVKENFNRQTSQRFEKYEELMQEKRQKRKEERDKNIQNIIEKDKMDKSLVEKVEKGCLRCGCGLGGVAASVGLFGGLGIYGSEMAATAVAAKAAGIAEGLKVGLESVIAIAKLSFDFPEGTIPAIEVADLMAVGKFTDGVSLHGIFECISSNIKGQWGAQVYNKFFLAVDTMAKKTLTEFNEMNPIPVAAVEKAVTKGEEVAIAATHAKYTHLYSAIGYSVLAILIIVLVMIIIYLILRYRRKKKMEKKDKYTKLLNQ
;
A
#
# COMPACT_ATOMS: atom_id res chain seq x y z
N MET A 1 -28.03 -3.96 -2.35
CA MET A 1 -27.02 -3.64 -1.31
C MET A 1 -26.00 -2.68 -1.94
N LYS A 2 -26.39 -1.41 -2.03
CA LYS A 2 -25.94 -0.27 -1.20
C LYS A 2 -24.50 0.19 -1.50
N LEU A 3 -24.44 1.23 -2.36
CA LEU A 3 -23.63 2.46 -2.22
C LEU A 3 -22.14 2.33 -1.84
N HIS A 4 -21.29 1.98 -2.81
CA HIS A 4 -19.85 2.31 -2.75
C HIS A 4 -19.31 3.07 -3.98
N TYR A 5 -20.17 3.39 -4.95
CA TYR A 5 -19.79 4.14 -6.14
C TYR A 5 -19.44 5.64 -5.93
N PRO A 6 -19.99 6.40 -4.95
CA PRO A 6 -19.68 7.83 -4.85
C PRO A 6 -18.29 8.13 -4.25
N LYS A 7 -17.64 7.17 -3.57
CA LYS A 7 -16.33 7.36 -2.93
C LYS A 7 -15.14 7.23 -3.90
N ILE A 8 -15.28 6.44 -4.96
CA ILE A 8 -14.28 6.31 -6.03
C ILE A 8 -14.32 7.55 -6.94
N LEU A 9 -15.52 8.09 -7.20
CA LEU A 9 -15.70 9.28 -8.03
C LEU A 9 -15.11 10.56 -7.38
N LEU A 10 -15.22 10.68 -6.06
CA LEU A 10 -14.72 11.84 -5.29
C LEU A 10 -13.18 11.96 -5.28
N ILE A 11 -12.46 10.86 -5.50
CA ILE A 11 -10.98 10.84 -5.57
C ILE A 11 -10.48 11.12 -7.00
N CYS A 12 -11.28 10.82 -8.03
CA CYS A 12 -10.91 11.11 -9.43
C CYS A 12 -10.97 12.60 -9.79
N LEU A 13 -11.84 13.38 -9.13
CA LEU A 13 -12.00 14.82 -9.36
C LEU A 13 -10.73 15.65 -9.07
N PRO A 14 -10.04 15.51 -7.91
CA PRO A 14 -8.81 16.27 -7.66
C PRO A 14 -7.62 15.84 -8.55
N LEU A 15 -7.56 14.57 -8.96
CA LEU A 15 -6.48 14.06 -9.84
C LEU A 15 -6.56 14.57 -11.28
N ASN A 16 -7.77 14.76 -11.82
CA ASN A 16 -7.94 15.33 -13.16
C ASN A 16 -7.62 16.84 -13.21
N ILE A 17 -7.84 17.57 -12.11
CA ILE A 17 -7.52 19.01 -12.01
C ILE A 17 -5.99 19.24 -11.95
N LEU A 18 -5.25 18.31 -11.34
CA LEU A 18 -3.78 18.34 -11.31
C LEU A 18 -3.16 18.00 -12.67
N LEU A 19 -3.82 17.14 -13.46
CA LEU A 19 -3.36 16.73 -14.79
C LEU A 19 -3.61 17.82 -15.85
N THR A 20 -4.73 18.55 -15.77
CA THR A 20 -5.04 19.66 -16.68
C THR A 20 -4.23 20.92 -16.38
N SER A 21 -3.87 21.19 -15.13
CA SER A 21 -2.99 22.32 -14.79
C SER A 21 -1.54 22.12 -15.27
N SER A 22 -1.03 20.87 -15.25
CA SER A 22 0.27 20.53 -15.83
C SER A 22 0.29 20.56 -17.36
N SER A 23 -0.86 20.45 -18.02
CA SER A 23 -1.00 20.50 -19.49
C SER A 23 -1.04 21.94 -20.03
N ASN A 24 -1.52 22.91 -19.24
CA ASN A 24 -1.58 24.31 -19.66
C ASN A 24 -0.24 25.05 -19.57
N GLY A 25 0.78 24.46 -18.95
CA GLY A 25 2.13 25.03 -18.86
C GLY A 25 3.05 24.73 -20.06
N ASN A 26 2.64 23.88 -21.01
CA ASN A 26 3.53 23.35 -22.06
C ASN A 26 3.11 23.63 -23.51
N ASN A 27 2.09 24.46 -23.75
CA ASN A 27 1.63 24.79 -25.11
C ASN A 27 2.03 26.21 -25.53
N ASN A 28 3.33 26.48 -25.55
CA ASN A 28 3.89 27.53 -26.40
C ASN A 28 5.14 26.94 -27.03
N ASN A 29 5.01 26.37 -28.24
CA ASN A 29 6.03 26.39 -29.28
C ASN A 29 5.64 25.53 -30.51
N ASN A 30 5.50 26.24 -31.63
CA ASN A 30 6.01 25.90 -32.97
C ASN A 30 5.05 25.33 -34.03
N ASN A 31 4.66 26.26 -34.92
CA ASN A 31 4.82 26.25 -36.38
C ASN A 31 4.11 25.17 -37.20
N ASN A 32 2.87 25.47 -37.60
CA ASN A 32 2.24 24.82 -38.75
C ASN A 32 2.57 25.61 -40.02
N GLU A 33 3.36 25.00 -40.92
CA GLU A 33 3.59 25.47 -42.27
C GLU A 33 2.43 25.00 -43.16
N SER A 34 1.68 25.93 -43.77
CA SER A 34 0.57 25.61 -44.67
C SER A 34 1.08 25.15 -46.04
N HIS A 35 0.99 23.85 -46.32
CA HIS A 35 1.31 23.29 -47.62
C HIS A 35 0.14 23.53 -48.60
N ILE A 36 0.39 24.38 -49.58
CA ILE A 36 -0.52 24.71 -50.69
C ILE A 36 -0.51 23.53 -51.67
N THR A 37 -1.69 22.95 -51.92
CA THR A 37 -1.91 21.91 -52.92
C THR A 37 -1.70 22.47 -54.33
N PRO A 38 -0.79 21.94 -55.16
CA PRO A 38 -0.65 22.38 -56.55
C PRO A 38 -1.81 21.82 -57.37
N HIS A 39 -2.65 22.71 -57.93
CA HIS A 39 -3.64 22.32 -58.92
C HIS A 39 -2.94 21.91 -60.22
N HIS A 40 -2.95 20.62 -60.55
CA HIS A 40 -2.57 20.16 -61.88
C HIS A 40 -3.74 20.42 -62.84
N THR A 41 -3.53 21.34 -63.78
CA THR A 41 -4.44 21.57 -64.90
C THR A 41 -4.47 20.32 -65.79
N GLN A 42 -5.57 19.58 -65.74
CA GLN A 42 -5.79 18.44 -66.63
C GLN A 42 -5.99 18.95 -68.05
N THR A 43 -5.00 18.76 -68.92
CA THR A 43 -5.17 18.95 -70.36
C THR A 43 -6.09 17.85 -70.88
N ASN A 44 -7.39 18.13 -70.96
CA ASN A 44 -8.34 17.31 -71.70
C ASN A 44 -7.98 17.41 -73.20
N ARG A 45 -7.14 16.49 -73.68
CA ARG A 45 -7.12 16.12 -75.10
C ARG A 45 -8.41 15.33 -75.36
N SER A 46 -9.50 16.03 -75.64
CA SER A 46 -10.69 15.39 -76.21
C SER A 46 -10.29 14.89 -77.60
N LEU A 47 -10.12 13.58 -77.75
CA LEU A 47 -10.08 12.95 -79.07
C LEU A 47 -11.50 13.08 -79.63
N CYS A 48 -11.70 14.07 -80.50
CA CYS A 48 -12.91 14.17 -81.31
C CYS A 48 -12.86 13.00 -82.31
N GLU A 49 -13.65 11.97 -82.04
CA GLU A 49 -13.90 10.87 -82.95
C GLU A 49 -14.57 11.47 -84.19
N SER A 50 -13.77 11.67 -85.24
CA SER A 50 -14.27 12.11 -86.54
C SER A 50 -14.49 10.84 -87.35
N ASP A 51 -15.75 10.52 -87.64
CA ASP A 51 -16.12 9.39 -88.51
C ASP A 51 -15.62 9.66 -89.94
N ILE A 52 -14.37 9.29 -90.22
CA ILE A 52 -13.84 9.19 -91.56
C ILE A 52 -13.90 7.71 -91.94
N GLU A 53 -15.10 7.22 -92.26
CA GLU A 53 -15.23 5.95 -92.96
C GLU A 53 -14.85 6.18 -94.44
N SER A 54 -13.55 6.26 -94.72
CA SER A 54 -13.05 6.28 -96.10
C SER A 54 -12.94 4.85 -96.62
N SER A 55 -13.99 4.36 -97.28
CA SER A 55 -14.05 3.05 -97.96
C SER A 55 -13.13 2.92 -99.18
N ILE A 56 -12.21 3.86 -99.36
CA ILE A 56 -11.32 3.96 -100.53
C ILE A 56 -10.16 2.95 -100.46
N TYR A 57 -9.80 2.45 -99.27
CA TYR A 57 -8.61 1.63 -99.06
C TYR A 57 -8.88 0.19 -98.58
N ASP A 58 -10.13 -0.25 -98.48
CA ASP A 58 -10.45 -1.60 -97.95
C ASP A 58 -9.98 -2.75 -98.85
N ASN A 59 -9.84 -2.49 -100.16
CA ASN A 59 -9.35 -3.46 -101.14
C ASN A 59 -7.91 -3.16 -101.63
N ASP A 60 -7.23 -2.18 -101.03
CA ASP A 60 -5.84 -1.90 -101.33
C ASP A 60 -4.95 -2.96 -100.66
N ALA A 61 -4.24 -3.74 -101.47
CA ALA A 61 -3.37 -4.81 -101.01
C ALA A 61 -2.27 -4.29 -100.07
N GLU A 62 -1.80 -3.06 -100.28
CA GLU A 62 -0.78 -2.44 -99.45
C GLU A 62 -1.37 -2.05 -98.09
N MET A 63 -2.54 -1.40 -98.07
CA MET A 63 -3.24 -1.03 -96.82
C MET A 63 -3.63 -2.26 -95.99
N LYS A 64 -4.08 -3.34 -96.64
CA LYS A 64 -4.43 -4.59 -95.96
C LYS A 64 -3.22 -5.22 -95.28
N SER A 65 -2.06 -5.18 -95.92
CA SER A 65 -0.80 -5.67 -95.33
C SER A 65 -0.36 -4.84 -94.13
N VAL A 66 -0.53 -3.51 -94.17
CA VAL A 66 -0.22 -2.60 -93.05
C VAL A 66 -1.16 -2.85 -91.87
N LYS A 67 -2.47 -3.02 -92.14
CA LYS A 67 -3.48 -3.33 -91.11
C LYS A 67 -3.23 -4.68 -90.44
N GLU A 68 -2.93 -5.73 -91.20
CA GLU A 68 -2.56 -7.04 -90.64
C GLU A 68 -1.28 -6.97 -89.81
N ASN A 69 -0.27 -6.21 -90.27
CA ASN A 69 0.98 -6.05 -89.54
C ASN A 69 0.79 -5.26 -88.24
N PHE A 70 -0.04 -4.21 -88.26
CA PHE A 70 -0.44 -3.46 -87.07
C PHE A 70 -1.23 -4.33 -86.08
N ASN A 71 -2.21 -5.09 -86.56
CA ASN A 71 -2.98 -6.02 -85.72
C ASN A 71 -2.09 -7.09 -85.10
N ARG A 72 -1.15 -7.66 -85.87
CA ARG A 72 -0.17 -8.63 -85.38
C ARG A 72 0.74 -8.04 -84.30
N GLN A 73 1.29 -6.84 -84.52
CA GLN A 73 2.11 -6.15 -83.52
C GLN A 73 1.31 -5.76 -82.27
N THR A 74 0.07 -5.35 -82.46
CA THR A 74 -0.83 -4.97 -81.36
C THR A 74 -1.20 -6.18 -80.51
N SER A 75 -1.52 -7.32 -81.14
CA SER A 75 -1.82 -8.58 -80.46
C SER A 75 -0.62 -9.07 -79.62
N GLN A 76 0.60 -9.02 -80.17
CA GLN A 76 1.83 -9.35 -79.43
C GLN A 76 2.07 -8.43 -78.23
N ARG A 77 1.75 -7.13 -78.34
CA ARG A 77 1.86 -6.19 -77.22
C ARG A 77 0.83 -6.48 -76.12
N PHE A 78 -0.39 -6.84 -76.49
CA PHE A 78 -1.44 -7.20 -75.53
C PHE A 78 -1.07 -8.47 -74.75
N GLU A 79 -0.59 -9.50 -75.43
CA GLU A 79 -0.15 -10.75 -74.81
C GLU A 79 1.02 -10.50 -73.83
N LYS A 80 2.04 -9.74 -74.27
CA LYS A 80 3.15 -9.32 -73.40
C LYS A 80 2.70 -8.47 -72.20
N TYR A 81 1.68 -7.63 -72.39
CA TYR A 81 1.13 -6.81 -71.30
C TYR A 81 0.34 -7.65 -70.29
N GLU A 82 -0.43 -8.64 -70.75
CA GLU A 82 -1.11 -9.61 -69.90
C GLU A 82 -0.13 -10.43 -69.06
N GLU A 83 0.93 -10.96 -69.67
CA GLU A 83 1.97 -11.70 -68.96
C GLU A 83 2.61 -10.85 -67.84
N LEU A 84 2.99 -9.61 -68.15
CA LEU A 84 3.55 -8.68 -67.15
C LEU A 84 2.54 -8.32 -66.06
N MET A 85 1.26 -8.21 -66.40
CA MET A 85 0.21 -7.94 -65.42
C MET A 85 -0.03 -9.14 -64.50
N GLN A 86 0.01 -10.37 -65.03
CA GLN A 86 -0.06 -11.59 -64.24
C GLN A 86 1.13 -11.69 -63.29
N GLU A 87 2.36 -11.46 -63.77
CA GLU A 87 3.57 -11.50 -62.94
C GLU A 87 3.52 -10.47 -61.80
N LYS A 88 3.10 -9.23 -62.08
CA LYS A 88 2.94 -8.18 -61.06
C LYS A 88 1.84 -8.50 -60.05
N ARG A 89 0.74 -9.13 -60.48
CA ARG A 89 -0.33 -9.59 -59.57
C ARG A 89 0.17 -10.71 -58.67
N GLN A 90 0.91 -11.67 -59.22
CA GLN A 90 1.51 -12.78 -58.49
C GLN A 90 2.49 -12.28 -57.42
N LYS A 91 3.43 -11.40 -57.79
CA LYS A 91 4.39 -10.78 -56.84
C LYS A 91 3.69 -10.08 -55.67
N ARG A 92 2.64 -9.28 -55.93
CA ARG A 92 1.88 -8.60 -54.86
C ARG A 92 1.02 -9.53 -54.00
N LYS A 93 0.66 -10.72 -54.51
CA LYS A 93 -0.04 -11.75 -53.75
C LYS A 93 0.95 -12.43 -52.80
N GLU A 94 2.10 -12.85 -53.30
CA GLU A 94 3.18 -13.45 -52.51
C GLU A 94 3.70 -12.51 -51.42
N GLU A 95 3.88 -11.21 -51.73
CA GLU A 95 4.29 -10.21 -50.75
C GLU A 95 3.25 -10.03 -49.63
N ARG A 96 1.95 -10.04 -49.97
CA ARG A 96 0.87 -10.01 -48.97
C ARG A 96 0.88 -11.26 -48.10
N ASP A 97 0.97 -12.44 -48.71
CA ASP A 97 0.94 -13.70 -47.99
C ASP A 97 2.14 -13.81 -47.04
N LYS A 98 3.32 -13.36 -47.47
CA LYS A 98 4.53 -13.26 -46.63
C LYS A 98 4.36 -12.29 -45.47
N ASN A 99 3.77 -11.11 -45.71
CA ASN A 99 3.48 -10.14 -44.65
C ASN A 99 2.45 -10.67 -43.65
N ILE A 100 1.42 -11.38 -44.11
CA ILE A 100 0.42 -12.03 -43.26
C ILE A 100 1.08 -13.10 -42.37
N GLN A 101 1.93 -13.96 -42.94
CA GLN A 101 2.68 -14.97 -42.17
C GLN A 101 3.54 -14.32 -41.08
N ASN A 102 4.30 -13.27 -41.41
CA ASN A 102 5.10 -12.53 -40.42
C ASN A 102 4.26 -11.95 -39.28
N ILE A 103 3.06 -11.43 -39.57
CA ILE A 103 2.15 -10.89 -38.54
C ILE A 103 1.62 -12.00 -37.63
N ILE A 104 1.24 -13.14 -38.20
CA ILE A 104 0.75 -14.30 -37.44
C ILE A 104 1.83 -14.84 -36.50
N GLU A 105 3.06 -14.98 -37.01
CA GLU A 105 4.19 -15.51 -36.26
C GLU A 105 4.58 -14.59 -35.08
N LYS A 106 4.59 -13.27 -35.32
CA LYS A 106 4.83 -12.26 -34.29
C LYS A 106 3.74 -12.24 -33.22
N ASP A 107 2.47 -12.35 -33.60
CA ASP A 107 1.35 -12.40 -32.65
C ASP A 107 1.37 -13.71 -31.81
N LYS A 108 1.83 -14.83 -32.39
CA LYS A 108 2.02 -16.11 -31.68
C LYS A 108 3.14 -16.01 -30.63
N MET A 109 4.27 -15.38 -30.99
CA MET A 109 5.37 -15.09 -30.07
C MET A 109 4.91 -14.22 -28.90
N ASP A 110 4.25 -13.08 -29.18
CA ASP A 110 3.72 -12.18 -28.16
C ASP A 110 2.74 -12.88 -27.21
N LYS A 111 1.84 -13.72 -27.75
CA LYS A 111 0.89 -14.50 -26.96
C LYS A 111 1.60 -15.48 -26.02
N SER A 112 2.65 -16.15 -26.51
CA SER A 112 3.42 -17.12 -25.71
C SER A 112 4.26 -16.47 -24.61
N LEU A 113 4.86 -15.30 -24.88
CA LEU A 113 5.64 -14.54 -23.89
C LEU A 113 4.73 -14.03 -22.77
N VAL A 114 3.57 -13.51 -23.14
CA VAL A 114 2.58 -13.04 -22.18
C VAL A 114 2.04 -14.18 -21.33
N GLU A 115 1.69 -15.33 -21.92
CA GLU A 115 1.18 -16.47 -21.17
C GLU A 115 2.23 -16.99 -20.17
N LYS A 116 3.51 -17.00 -20.54
CA LYS A 116 4.61 -17.32 -19.63
C LYS A 116 4.75 -16.29 -18.50
N VAL A 117 4.65 -15.00 -18.79
CA VAL A 117 4.71 -13.93 -17.77
C VAL A 117 3.49 -13.98 -16.85
N GLU A 118 2.29 -14.29 -17.36
CA GLU A 118 1.07 -14.40 -16.56
C GLU A 118 1.11 -15.63 -15.65
N LYS A 119 1.56 -16.79 -16.16
CA LYS A 119 1.77 -18.01 -15.37
C LYS A 119 2.90 -17.84 -14.34
N GLY A 120 3.95 -17.09 -14.70
CA GLY A 120 5.04 -16.72 -13.82
C GLY A 120 4.59 -15.76 -12.71
N CYS A 121 3.80 -14.75 -13.04
CA CYS A 121 3.28 -13.77 -12.09
C CYS A 121 2.22 -14.37 -11.16
N LEU A 122 1.38 -15.30 -11.63
CA LEU A 122 0.47 -16.07 -10.75
C LEU A 122 1.24 -16.98 -9.79
N ARG A 123 2.29 -17.68 -10.27
CA ARG A 123 3.16 -18.50 -9.40
C ARG A 123 3.93 -17.65 -8.38
N CYS A 124 4.44 -16.50 -8.81
CA CYS A 124 5.20 -15.58 -7.96
C CYS A 124 4.27 -14.90 -6.94
N GLY A 125 3.04 -14.54 -7.32
CA GLY A 125 2.03 -13.99 -6.41
C GLY A 125 1.56 -14.97 -5.34
N CYS A 126 1.40 -16.26 -5.66
CA CYS A 126 1.13 -17.29 -4.66
C CYS A 126 2.34 -17.56 -3.74
N GLY A 127 3.58 -17.46 -4.25
CA GLY A 127 4.80 -17.63 -3.46
C GLY A 127 5.08 -16.46 -2.51
N LEU A 128 4.97 -15.22 -2.98
CA LEU A 128 5.13 -14.01 -2.16
C LEU A 128 3.95 -13.79 -1.20
N GLY A 129 2.73 -14.15 -1.60
CA GLY A 129 1.56 -14.11 -0.71
C GLY A 129 1.66 -15.05 0.48
N GLY A 130 2.30 -16.22 0.31
CA GLY A 130 2.55 -17.17 1.40
C GLY A 130 3.69 -16.74 2.34
N VAL A 131 4.81 -16.28 1.79
CA VAL A 131 6.00 -15.94 2.59
C VAL A 131 5.83 -14.61 3.35
N ALA A 132 5.18 -13.60 2.75
CA ALA A 132 4.90 -12.34 3.43
C ALA A 132 3.89 -12.52 4.58
N ALA A 133 2.90 -13.41 4.41
CA ALA A 133 1.97 -13.77 5.48
C ALA A 133 2.69 -14.47 6.64
N SER A 134 3.62 -15.39 6.35
CA SER A 134 4.35 -16.10 7.42
C SER A 134 5.37 -15.22 8.16
N VAL A 135 6.10 -14.33 7.47
CA VAL A 135 7.11 -13.47 8.14
C VAL A 135 6.43 -12.34 8.93
N GLY A 136 5.31 -11.81 8.44
CA GLY A 136 4.53 -10.79 9.15
C GLY A 136 3.73 -11.32 10.34
N LEU A 137 3.15 -12.52 10.23
CA LEU A 137 2.29 -13.09 11.28
C LEU A 137 3.11 -13.70 12.44
N PHE A 138 4.25 -14.34 12.17
CA PHE A 138 5.04 -14.99 13.22
C PHE A 138 6.12 -14.08 13.82
N GLY A 139 6.71 -13.16 13.04
CA GLY A 139 7.68 -12.20 13.56
C GLY A 139 7.04 -11.12 14.44
N GLY A 140 5.83 -10.67 14.07
CA GLY A 140 5.08 -9.65 14.82
C GLY A 140 4.54 -10.16 16.15
N LEU A 141 3.93 -11.35 16.20
CA LEU A 141 3.29 -11.84 17.44
C LEU A 141 4.28 -12.22 18.54
N GLY A 142 5.44 -12.80 18.20
CA GLY A 142 6.43 -13.23 19.19
C GLY A 142 7.15 -12.05 19.86
N ILE A 143 7.58 -11.07 19.07
CA ILE A 143 8.27 -9.87 19.58
C ILE A 143 7.28 -8.99 20.34
N TYR A 144 6.09 -8.74 19.78
CA TYR A 144 5.06 -7.91 20.42
C TYR A 144 4.62 -8.50 21.77
N GLY A 145 4.48 -9.82 21.90
CA GLY A 145 4.15 -10.45 23.18
C GLY A 145 5.21 -10.23 24.25
N SER A 146 6.49 -10.38 23.89
CA SER A 146 7.61 -10.19 24.83
C SER A 146 7.83 -8.73 25.23
N GLU A 147 7.68 -7.78 24.29
CA GLU A 147 7.79 -6.35 24.56
C GLU A 147 6.62 -5.86 25.42
N MET A 148 5.39 -6.29 25.12
CA MET A 148 4.21 -5.94 25.92
C MET A 148 4.34 -6.45 27.36
N ALA A 149 4.86 -7.67 27.55
CA ALA A 149 5.13 -8.22 28.88
C ALA A 149 6.20 -7.39 29.63
N ALA A 150 7.30 -7.03 28.95
CA ALA A 150 8.35 -6.20 29.55
C ALA A 150 7.84 -4.80 29.92
N THR A 151 7.02 -4.17 29.08
CA THR A 151 6.41 -2.87 29.39
C THR A 151 5.42 -2.95 30.53
N ALA A 152 4.65 -4.04 30.65
CA ALA A 152 3.74 -4.25 31.78
C ALA A 152 4.50 -4.42 33.10
N VAL A 153 5.61 -5.18 33.10
CA VAL A 153 6.46 -5.32 34.29
C VAL A 153 7.08 -3.98 34.71
N ALA A 154 7.60 -3.21 33.75
CA ALA A 154 8.16 -1.89 34.02
C ALA A 154 7.10 -0.89 34.53
N ALA A 155 5.89 -0.92 33.97
CA ALA A 155 4.79 -0.09 34.42
C ALA A 155 4.37 -0.42 35.86
N LYS A 156 4.21 -1.71 36.16
CA LYS A 156 3.88 -2.18 37.50
C LYS A 156 4.93 -1.78 38.52
N ALA A 157 6.22 -1.91 38.20
CA ALA A 157 7.31 -1.47 39.07
C ALA A 157 7.26 0.05 39.36
N ALA A 158 6.95 0.87 38.36
CA ALA A 158 6.78 2.31 38.53
C ALA A 158 5.55 2.66 39.37
N GLY A 159 4.43 1.95 39.16
CA GLY A 159 3.23 2.07 40.00
C GLY A 159 3.50 1.73 41.46
N ILE A 160 4.22 0.63 41.71
CA ILE A 160 4.64 0.21 43.05
C ILE A 160 5.48 1.30 43.72
N ALA A 161 6.47 1.86 43.02
CA ALA A 161 7.34 2.91 43.60
C ALA A 161 6.55 4.17 44.00
N GLU A 162 5.63 4.65 43.16
CA GLU A 162 4.81 5.83 43.47
C GLU A 162 3.77 5.53 44.57
N GLY A 163 3.18 4.33 44.57
CA GLY A 163 2.28 3.85 45.61
C GLY A 163 2.97 3.76 46.98
N LEU A 164 4.20 3.25 47.04
CA LEU A 164 4.99 3.18 48.26
C LEU A 164 5.35 4.57 48.80
N LYS A 165 5.66 5.52 47.92
CA LYS A 165 5.95 6.90 48.31
C LYS A 165 4.75 7.56 49.00
N VAL A 166 3.58 7.55 48.36
CA VAL A 166 2.34 8.11 48.93
C VAL A 166 1.89 7.32 50.16
N GLY A 167 2.09 6.00 50.14
CA GLY A 167 1.76 5.13 51.26
C GLY A 167 2.61 5.41 52.49
N LEU A 168 3.91 5.67 52.33
CA LEU A 168 4.77 6.03 53.44
C LEU A 168 4.41 7.39 54.05
N GLU A 169 4.12 8.40 53.22
CA GLU A 169 3.59 9.69 53.68
C GLU A 169 2.31 9.50 54.50
N SER A 170 1.43 8.60 54.05
CA SER A 170 0.19 8.25 54.74
C SER A 170 0.44 7.50 56.05
N VAL A 171 1.41 6.59 56.11
CA VAL A 171 1.82 5.90 57.34
C VAL A 171 2.29 6.92 58.39
N ILE A 172 3.13 7.87 57.97
CA ILE A 172 3.63 8.92 58.86
C ILE A 172 2.48 9.80 59.36
N ALA A 173 1.54 10.16 58.49
CA ALA A 173 0.36 10.96 58.88
C ALA A 173 -0.54 10.21 59.88
N ILE A 174 -0.85 8.94 59.63
CA ILE A 174 -1.69 8.11 60.52
C ILE A 174 -0.98 7.87 61.86
N ALA A 175 0.33 7.64 61.84
CA ALA A 175 1.11 7.49 63.07
C ALA A 175 0.97 8.76 63.93
N LYS A 176 1.18 9.95 63.34
CA LYS A 176 1.04 11.25 64.01
C LYS A 176 -0.35 11.52 64.58
N LEU A 177 -1.41 10.97 63.99
CA LEU A 177 -2.77 11.04 64.56
C LEU A 177 -2.93 10.17 65.81
N SER A 178 -2.15 9.09 65.93
CA SER A 178 -2.26 8.13 67.01
C SER A 178 -1.47 8.53 68.26
N PHE A 179 -0.36 9.26 68.09
CA PHE A 179 0.51 9.67 69.19
C PHE A 179 1.15 11.03 68.92
N ASP A 180 1.45 11.79 69.97
CA ASP A 180 2.33 12.95 69.88
C ASP A 180 3.80 12.53 69.76
N PHE A 181 4.45 13.06 68.72
CA PHE A 181 5.86 12.83 68.41
C PHE A 181 6.66 14.12 68.60
N PRO A 182 7.66 14.17 69.51
CA PRO A 182 8.65 15.23 69.49
C PRO A 182 9.54 15.13 68.24
N GLU A 183 10.15 16.24 67.83
CA GLU A 183 11.04 16.30 66.65
C GLU A 183 12.10 15.18 66.68
N GLY A 184 12.27 14.47 65.55
CA GLY A 184 13.28 13.41 65.41
C GLY A 184 12.87 12.00 65.85
N THR A 185 11.62 11.78 66.31
CA THR A 185 11.14 10.45 66.77
C THR A 185 10.42 9.61 65.70
N ILE A 186 10.50 10.02 64.42
CA ILE A 186 9.97 9.27 63.27
C ILE A 186 11.16 8.77 62.44
N PRO A 187 11.25 7.46 62.15
CA PRO A 187 12.35 6.93 61.34
C PRO A 187 12.24 7.42 59.89
N ALA A 188 13.38 7.76 59.30
CA ALA A 188 13.48 8.06 57.88
C ALA A 188 13.54 6.73 57.11
N ILE A 189 12.38 6.21 56.74
CA ILE A 189 12.26 5.00 55.94
C ILE A 189 12.26 5.41 54.46
N GLU A 190 13.06 4.78 53.63
CA GLU A 190 13.06 5.05 52.18
C GLU A 190 12.22 4.03 51.42
N VAL A 191 11.68 4.42 50.26
CA VAL A 191 10.96 3.50 49.36
C VAL A 191 11.87 2.33 48.94
N ALA A 192 13.17 2.59 48.79
CA ALA A 192 14.17 1.56 48.46
C ALA A 192 14.21 0.44 49.51
N ASP A 193 14.07 0.77 50.80
CA ASP A 193 14.06 -0.20 51.90
C ASP A 193 12.86 -1.14 51.78
N LEU A 194 11.67 -0.59 51.44
CA LEU A 194 10.45 -1.39 51.26
C LEU A 194 10.53 -2.27 50.00
N MET A 195 11.12 -1.77 48.92
CA MET A 195 11.31 -2.56 47.70
C MET A 195 12.31 -3.70 47.90
N ALA A 196 13.35 -3.49 48.72
CA ALA A 196 14.34 -4.53 49.04
C ALA A 196 13.74 -5.74 49.77
N VAL A 197 12.63 -5.55 50.50
CA VAL A 197 11.90 -6.65 51.15
C VAL A 197 11.22 -7.58 50.14
N GLY A 198 10.95 -7.12 48.91
CA GLY A 198 10.43 -7.96 47.82
C GLY A 198 8.98 -8.44 47.98
N LYS A 199 8.20 -7.87 48.91
CA LYS A 199 6.80 -8.26 49.18
C LYS A 199 5.76 -7.61 48.25
N PHE A 200 6.14 -6.58 47.50
CA PHE A 200 5.22 -5.81 46.65
C PHE A 200 5.37 -6.17 45.17
N THR A 201 5.16 -7.43 44.80
CA THR A 201 5.26 -7.90 43.40
C THR A 201 3.96 -7.74 42.62
N ASP A 202 2.82 -7.83 43.31
CA ASP A 202 1.48 -7.87 42.70
C ASP A 202 0.63 -6.62 42.91
N GLY A 203 1.23 -5.60 43.50
CA GLY A 203 0.59 -4.32 43.80
C GLY A 203 0.99 -3.85 45.19
N VAL A 204 0.54 -2.65 45.54
CA VAL A 204 0.78 -2.03 46.84
C VAL A 204 -0.56 -1.67 47.45
N SER A 205 -0.81 -2.17 48.66
CA SER A 205 -1.92 -1.72 49.51
C SER A 205 -1.34 -0.97 50.71
N LEU A 206 -2.05 0.07 51.18
CA LEU A 206 -1.61 0.81 52.35
C LEU A 206 -1.49 -0.11 53.59
N HIS A 207 -2.43 -1.02 53.78
CA HIS A 207 -2.36 -2.05 54.85
C HIS A 207 -1.12 -2.94 54.71
N GLY A 208 -0.78 -3.39 53.49
CA GLY A 208 0.44 -4.16 53.24
C GLY A 208 1.73 -3.39 53.52
N ILE A 209 1.73 -2.06 53.36
CA ILE A 209 2.84 -1.20 53.79
C ILE A 209 3.00 -1.24 55.31
N PHE A 210 1.90 -1.12 56.07
CA PHE A 210 1.92 -1.24 57.53
C PHE A 210 2.43 -2.61 57.98
N GLU A 211 1.95 -3.70 57.39
CA GLU A 211 2.44 -5.06 57.68
C GLU A 211 3.93 -5.22 57.36
N CYS A 212 4.38 -4.67 56.23
CA CYS A 212 5.78 -4.76 55.81
C CYS A 212 6.70 -4.04 56.80
N ILE A 213 6.34 -2.83 57.21
CA ILE A 213 7.11 -2.04 58.18
C ILE A 213 7.12 -2.75 59.55
N SER A 214 5.97 -3.24 60.02
CA SER A 214 5.82 -3.95 61.30
C SER A 214 6.68 -5.21 61.37
N SER A 215 6.68 -6.02 60.29
CA SER A 215 7.33 -7.33 60.28
C SER A 215 8.80 -7.33 59.89
N ASN A 216 9.25 -6.43 59.00
CA ASN A 216 10.59 -6.49 58.40
C ASN A 216 11.49 -5.31 58.77
N ILE A 217 10.91 -4.12 58.93
CA ILE A 217 11.69 -2.90 59.16
C ILE A 217 11.89 -2.65 60.65
N LYS A 218 10.88 -2.94 61.49
CA LYS A 218 10.94 -2.72 62.95
C LYS A 218 12.21 -3.28 63.63
N GLY A 219 12.68 -4.47 63.22
CA GLY A 219 13.86 -5.12 63.81
C GLY A 219 15.20 -4.47 63.46
N GLN A 220 15.25 -3.61 62.44
CA GLN A 220 16.48 -2.96 61.98
C GLN A 220 16.81 -1.66 62.75
N TRP A 221 15.87 -1.15 63.55
CA TRP A 221 15.97 0.15 64.21
C TRP A 221 16.02 -0.02 65.73
N GLY A 222 16.85 0.78 66.41
CA GLY A 222 17.03 0.71 67.86
C GLY A 222 15.70 0.90 68.60
N ALA A 223 15.24 -0.16 69.27
CA ALA A 223 13.89 -0.30 69.84
C ALA A 223 13.45 0.78 70.85
N GLN A 224 14.38 1.63 71.32
CA GLN A 224 14.11 2.67 72.32
C GLN A 224 13.68 4.02 71.71
N VAL A 225 14.20 4.40 70.54
CA VAL A 225 14.01 5.76 69.99
C VAL A 225 12.70 5.89 69.21
N TYR A 226 12.33 4.85 68.45
CA TYR A 226 11.17 4.87 67.54
C TYR A 226 9.98 4.03 68.03
N ASN A 227 9.97 3.65 69.32
CA ASN A 227 8.98 2.72 69.88
C ASN A 227 7.54 3.18 69.64
N LYS A 228 7.24 4.47 69.86
CA LYS A 228 5.90 5.03 69.64
C LYS A 228 5.44 4.91 68.18
N PHE A 229 6.35 5.12 67.23
CA PHE A 229 6.04 5.01 65.81
C PHE A 229 5.72 3.56 65.45
N PHE A 230 6.59 2.62 65.84
CA PHE A 230 6.35 1.20 65.57
C PHE A 230 5.14 0.64 66.32
N LEU A 231 4.79 1.18 67.49
CA LEU A 231 3.55 0.82 68.19
C LEU A 231 2.31 1.25 67.40
N ALA A 232 2.31 2.47 66.82
CA ALA A 232 1.25 2.94 65.95
C ALA A 232 1.13 2.05 64.71
N VAL A 233 2.26 1.75 64.06
CA VAL A 233 2.32 0.87 62.90
C VAL A 233 1.80 -0.53 63.22
N ASP A 234 2.24 -1.14 64.32
CA ASP A 234 1.79 -2.47 64.75
C ASP A 234 0.28 -2.52 65.05
N THR A 235 -0.25 -1.46 65.66
CA THR A 235 -1.68 -1.37 65.97
C THR A 235 -2.53 -1.37 64.71
N MET A 236 -2.04 -0.68 63.67
CA MET A 236 -2.71 -0.61 62.37
C MET A 236 -2.51 -1.88 61.56
N ALA A 237 -1.32 -2.49 61.60
CA ALA A 237 -1.00 -3.74 60.89
C ALA A 237 -1.81 -4.94 61.43
N LYS A 238 -2.13 -4.96 62.72
CA LYS A 238 -2.93 -6.04 63.35
C LYS A 238 -4.41 -6.02 62.96
N LYS A 239 -4.91 -4.93 62.38
CA LYS A 239 -6.30 -4.84 61.92
C LYS A 239 -6.49 -5.73 60.70
N THR A 240 -7.70 -6.26 60.53
CA THR A 240 -8.05 -6.90 59.27
C THR A 240 -8.04 -5.87 58.14
N LEU A 241 -7.77 -6.31 56.90
CA LEU A 241 -7.75 -5.43 55.73
C LEU A 241 -9.05 -4.61 55.60
N THR A 242 -10.20 -5.23 55.88
CA THR A 242 -11.52 -4.59 55.84
C THR A 242 -11.63 -3.46 56.87
N GLU A 243 -11.32 -3.75 58.14
CA GLU A 243 -11.36 -2.75 59.21
C GLU A 243 -10.38 -1.60 58.97
N PHE A 244 -9.19 -1.91 58.43
CA PHE A 244 -8.19 -0.91 58.11
C PHE A 244 -8.70 0.04 57.02
N ASN A 245 -9.28 -0.51 55.95
CA ASN A 245 -9.78 0.27 54.82
C ASN A 245 -10.97 1.17 55.20
N GLU A 246 -11.88 0.67 56.04
CA GLU A 246 -13.01 1.45 56.57
C GLU A 246 -12.56 2.64 57.43
N MET A 247 -11.49 2.45 58.19
CA MET A 247 -10.91 3.49 59.04
C MET A 247 -10.09 4.51 58.26
N ASN A 248 -9.52 4.11 57.12
CA ASN A 248 -8.56 4.90 56.36
C ASN A 248 -8.94 5.04 54.87
N PRO A 249 -10.20 5.39 54.53
CA PRO A 249 -10.66 5.35 53.14
C PRO A 249 -9.93 6.36 52.24
N ILE A 250 -9.63 7.55 52.78
CA ILE A 250 -8.94 8.62 52.04
C ILE A 250 -7.50 8.22 51.68
N PRO A 251 -6.62 7.86 52.64
CA PRO A 251 -5.24 7.50 52.31
C PRO A 251 -5.16 6.17 51.53
N VAL A 252 -6.09 5.22 51.72
CA VAL A 252 -6.15 4.01 50.88
C VAL A 252 -6.41 4.38 49.42
N ALA A 253 -7.43 5.20 49.15
CA ALA A 253 -7.73 5.68 47.80
C ALA A 253 -6.57 6.50 47.20
N ALA A 254 -5.84 7.25 48.02
CA ALA A 254 -4.67 8.01 47.57
C ALA A 254 -3.54 7.09 47.10
N VAL A 255 -3.26 5.99 47.82
CA VAL A 255 -2.26 4.98 47.41
C VAL A 255 -2.69 4.28 46.13
N GLU A 256 -3.94 3.84 46.03
CA GLU A 256 -4.46 3.20 44.81
C GLU A 256 -4.34 4.14 43.60
N LYS A 257 -4.70 5.41 43.77
CA LYS A 257 -4.56 6.43 42.71
C LYS A 257 -3.10 6.72 42.35
N ALA A 258 -2.18 6.64 43.31
CA ALA A 258 -0.76 6.83 43.07
C ALA A 258 -0.18 5.68 42.26
N VAL A 259 -0.58 4.44 42.56
CA VAL A 259 -0.18 3.23 41.81
C VAL A 259 -0.64 3.35 40.36
N THR A 260 -1.93 3.60 40.12
CA THR A 260 -2.47 3.70 38.76
C THR A 260 -1.83 4.84 37.97
N LYS A 261 -1.63 6.00 38.60
CA LYS A 261 -0.93 7.13 37.96
C LYS A 261 0.52 6.79 37.62
N GLY A 262 1.23 6.07 38.48
CA GLY A 262 2.61 5.63 38.22
C GLY A 262 2.69 4.66 37.03
N GLU A 263 1.75 3.71 36.95
CA GLU A 263 1.62 2.80 35.81
C GLU A 263 1.35 3.56 34.51
N GLU A 264 0.36 4.46 34.51
CA GLU A 264 -0.02 5.28 33.36
C GLU A 264 1.15 6.13 32.84
N VAL A 265 1.91 6.78 33.73
CA VAL A 265 3.06 7.61 33.37
C VAL A 265 4.16 6.76 32.73
N ALA A 266 4.44 5.57 33.27
CA ALA A 266 5.43 4.67 32.70
C ALA A 266 5.01 4.15 31.32
N ILE A 267 3.73 3.75 31.17
CA ILE A 267 3.15 3.33 29.89
C ILE A 267 3.22 4.47 28.87
N ALA A 268 2.81 5.69 29.24
CA ALA A 268 2.87 6.85 28.36
C ALA A 268 4.31 7.18 27.91
N ALA A 269 5.29 7.07 28.82
CA ALA A 269 6.70 7.29 28.50
C ALA A 269 7.24 6.24 27.53
N THR A 270 6.81 4.98 27.64
CA THR A 270 7.20 3.94 26.66
C THR A 270 6.55 4.22 25.31
N HIS A 271 5.24 4.48 25.24
CA HIS A 271 4.56 4.81 23.99
C HIS A 271 5.17 6.03 23.30
N ALA A 272 5.54 7.08 24.05
CA ALA A 272 6.18 8.28 23.49
C ALA A 272 7.45 7.94 22.69
N LYS A 273 8.28 7.00 23.17
CA LYS A 273 9.50 6.54 22.45
C LYS A 273 9.18 5.87 21.11
N TYR A 274 8.06 5.15 21.03
CA TYR A 274 7.68 4.38 19.85
C TYR A 274 6.78 5.14 18.86
N THR A 275 6.22 6.30 19.23
CA THR A 275 5.38 7.12 18.33
C THR A 275 6.05 7.39 16.98
N HIS A 276 7.36 7.71 16.99
CA HIS A 276 8.13 7.99 15.78
C HIS A 276 8.29 6.75 14.89
N LEU A 277 8.49 5.57 15.49
CA LEU A 277 8.62 4.30 14.76
C LEU A 277 7.30 3.88 14.12
N TYR A 278 6.18 4.12 14.82
CA TYR A 278 4.85 3.82 14.31
C TYR A 278 4.51 4.66 13.07
N SER A 279 4.94 5.92 13.08
CA SER A 279 4.84 6.82 11.92
C SER A 279 5.61 6.28 10.71
N ALA A 280 6.87 5.88 10.92
CA ALA A 280 7.71 5.32 9.85
C ALA A 280 7.16 4.00 9.27
N ILE A 281 6.69 3.10 10.12
CA ILE A 281 6.06 1.84 9.71
C ILE A 281 4.75 2.12 8.93
N GLY A 282 3.94 3.07 9.41
CA GLY A 282 2.71 3.49 8.75
C GLY A 282 2.94 4.00 7.33
N TYR A 283 3.96 4.84 7.12
CA TYR A 283 4.31 5.33 5.78
C TYR A 283 4.83 4.22 4.86
N SER A 284 5.61 3.27 5.38
CA SER A 284 6.09 2.12 4.61
C SER A 284 4.93 1.25 4.11
N VAL A 285 3.98 0.93 4.99
CA VAL A 285 2.78 0.15 4.64
C VAL A 285 1.91 0.92 3.63
N LEU A 286 1.71 2.23 3.85
CA LEU A 286 0.96 3.07 2.92
C LEU A 286 1.60 3.09 1.52
N ALA A 287 2.92 3.20 1.45
CA ALA A 287 3.66 3.18 0.19
C ALA A 287 3.48 1.85 -0.57
N ILE A 288 3.54 0.71 0.14
CA ILE A 288 3.30 -0.62 -0.45
C ILE A 288 1.87 -0.73 -1.00
N LEU A 289 0.87 -0.25 -0.25
CA LEU A 289 -0.53 -0.24 -0.70
C LEU A 289 -0.73 0.59 -1.97
N ILE A 290 -0.08 1.76 -2.07
CA ILE A 290 -0.13 2.61 -3.26
C ILE A 290 0.47 1.87 -4.47
N ILE A 291 1.63 1.24 -4.32
CA ILE A 291 2.28 0.47 -5.41
C ILE A 291 1.38 -0.66 -5.91
N VAL A 292 0.80 -1.44 -4.98
CA VAL A 292 -0.12 -2.54 -5.33
C VAL A 292 -1.35 -2.02 -6.08
N LEU A 293 -1.93 -0.89 -5.63
CA LEU A 293 -3.08 -0.28 -6.27
C LEU A 293 -2.75 0.19 -7.71
N VAL A 294 -1.62 0.84 -7.91
CA VAL A 294 -1.13 1.24 -9.26
C VAL A 294 -0.94 0.02 -10.16
N MET A 295 -0.34 -1.05 -9.66
CA MET A 295 -0.18 -2.30 -10.43
C MET A 295 -1.52 -2.90 -10.85
N ILE A 296 -2.52 -2.89 -9.96
CA ILE A 296 -3.88 -3.37 -10.27
C ILE A 296 -4.52 -2.51 -11.37
N ILE A 297 -4.41 -1.18 -11.29
CA ILE A 297 -4.95 -0.27 -12.32
C ILE A 297 -4.31 -0.55 -13.68
N ILE A 298 -2.97 -0.63 -13.74
CA ILE A 298 -2.25 -0.92 -15.00
C ILE A 298 -2.67 -2.28 -15.56
N TYR A 299 -2.76 -3.30 -14.70
CA TYR A 299 -3.21 -4.63 -15.07
C TYR A 299 -4.63 -4.61 -15.68
N LEU A 300 -5.57 -3.90 -15.06
CA LEU A 300 -6.95 -3.79 -15.57
C LEU A 300 -7.00 -3.08 -16.93
N ILE A 301 -6.22 -2.01 -17.12
CA ILE A 301 -6.13 -1.30 -18.40
C ILE A 301 -5.59 -2.23 -19.50
N LEU A 302 -4.50 -2.95 -19.23
CA LEU A 302 -3.90 -3.89 -20.18
C LEU A 302 -4.86 -5.03 -20.52
N ARG A 303 -5.53 -5.59 -19.52
CA ARG A 303 -6.53 -6.65 -19.70
C ARG A 303 -7.70 -6.17 -20.57
N TYR A 304 -8.19 -4.96 -20.31
CA TYR A 304 -9.26 -4.34 -21.12
C TYR A 304 -8.82 -4.15 -22.58
N ARG A 305 -7.62 -3.62 -22.83
CA ARG A 305 -7.07 -3.45 -24.18
C ARG A 305 -6.96 -4.78 -24.94
N ARG A 306 -6.52 -5.85 -24.27
CA ARG A 306 -6.44 -7.19 -24.88
C ARG A 306 -7.80 -7.71 -25.30
N LYS A 307 -8.80 -7.63 -24.42
CA LYS A 307 -10.16 -8.09 -24.72
C LYS A 307 -10.73 -7.38 -25.97
N LYS A 308 -10.57 -6.05 -26.04
CA LYS A 308 -10.99 -5.26 -27.21
C LYS A 308 -10.22 -5.62 -28.49
N LYS A 309 -8.93 -5.93 -28.41
CA LYS A 309 -8.13 -6.39 -29.59
C LYS A 309 -8.65 -7.73 -30.11
N MET A 310 -8.99 -8.67 -29.23
CA MET A 310 -9.52 -9.99 -29.61
C MET A 310 -10.90 -9.88 -30.26
N GLU A 311 -11.82 -9.11 -29.67
CA GLU A 311 -13.16 -8.88 -30.25
C GLU A 311 -13.08 -8.26 -31.66
N LYS A 312 -12.13 -7.36 -31.90
CA LYS A 312 -11.90 -6.80 -33.24
C LYS A 312 -11.40 -7.87 -34.21
N LYS A 313 -10.44 -8.71 -33.80
CA LYS A 313 -9.92 -9.80 -34.65
C LYS A 313 -11.04 -10.75 -35.06
N ASP A 314 -11.87 -11.18 -34.12
CA ASP A 314 -12.98 -12.10 -34.40
C ASP A 314 -13.96 -11.53 -35.43
N LYS A 315 -14.24 -10.22 -35.38
CA LYS A 315 -15.07 -9.54 -36.39
C LYS A 315 -14.41 -9.54 -37.77
N TYR A 316 -13.11 -9.25 -37.88
CA TYR A 316 -12.40 -9.28 -39.15
C TYR A 316 -12.31 -10.69 -39.74
N THR A 317 -12.07 -11.71 -38.92
CA THR A 317 -12.03 -13.11 -39.37
C THR A 317 -13.37 -13.55 -39.97
N LYS A 318 -14.49 -13.10 -39.39
CA LYS A 318 -15.83 -13.39 -39.93
C LYS A 318 -16.07 -12.74 -41.30
N LEU A 319 -15.62 -11.49 -41.49
CA LEU A 319 -15.76 -10.77 -42.77
C LEU A 319 -14.88 -11.36 -43.88
N LEU A 320 -13.75 -11.97 -43.54
CA LEU A 320 -12.78 -12.52 -44.50
C LEU A 320 -13.18 -13.90 -45.02
N ASN A 321 -14.00 -14.64 -44.26
CA ASN A 321 -14.51 -15.96 -44.62
C ASN A 321 -15.88 -15.93 -45.33
N GLN A 322 -16.37 -14.74 -45.66
CA GLN A 322 -17.62 -14.49 -46.36
C GLN A 322 -17.32 -14.08 -47.80
#